data_AF-A0A7I8ETB8-F1
#
_entry.id   AF-A0A7I8ETB8-F1
#
_cell.length_a   1.000
_cell.length_b   1.000
_cell.length_c   1.000
_cell.angle_alpha   90.00
_cell.angle_beta   90.00
_cell.angle_gamma   90.00
#
_symmetry.space_group_name_H-M   'P 1'
#
loop_
_entity.id
_entity.type
_entity.pdbx_description
1 polymer ?
#
loop_
_entity_poly.entity_id
_entity_poly.type
_entity_poly.pdbx_seq_one_letter_code
_entity_poly.pdbx_strand_id
1 'polypeptide(L)'
;MDFVDWRKQQDQPSTQRVEQQPKTSRIAGPIMNRVEEVIRDAQARGEFDNLPGMGKPLDLDLHREADDNAMAYGILKNSGNVPLEIELLRQIDADIAQAQSRIERVLHTARKLRRRRVPLFEREKRAFNAEVEQTAAYYDETLRRINSKILTLDLTTPTALHRPLLEVGKMVQTFREECPPLN
;
A
#
# COMPACT_ATOMS: atom_id res chain seq x y z
N MET A 1 22.61 17.77 14.41
CA MET A 1 22.21 17.01 13.21
C MET A 1 23.29 17.34 12.21
N ASP A 2 24.33 16.52 12.19
CA ASP A 2 25.65 16.99 11.77
C ASP A 2 25.93 16.53 10.34
N PHE A 3 26.17 17.53 9.50
CA PHE A 3 26.50 17.40 8.10
C PHE A 3 27.83 16.62 7.95
N VAL A 4 27.79 15.47 7.27
CA VAL A 4 28.99 14.67 7.00
C VAL A 4 29.67 15.21 5.74
N ASP A 5 30.80 15.90 5.93
CA ASP A 5 31.66 16.39 4.85
C ASP A 5 32.58 15.26 4.36
N TRP A 6 32.27 14.77 3.15
CA TRP A 6 32.91 13.61 2.52
C TRP A 6 34.32 13.89 1.97
N ARG A 7 34.83 15.13 2.05
CA ARG A 7 36.17 15.50 1.54
C ARG A 7 37.33 15.12 2.47
N LYS A 8 37.06 14.66 3.69
CA LYS A 8 38.09 14.32 4.68
C LYS A 8 38.03 12.86 5.13
N GLN A 9 38.27 11.92 4.22
CA GLN A 9 38.72 10.58 4.59
C GLN A 9 40.11 10.33 4.03
N GLN A 10 41.12 10.36 4.91
CA GLN A 10 42.38 9.67 4.68
C GLN A 10 42.49 8.50 5.66
N ASP A 11 42.75 7.35 5.07
CA ASP A 11 43.40 6.15 5.60
C ASP A 11 42.83 5.50 6.86
N GLN A 12 41.89 4.56 6.66
CA GLN A 12 41.94 3.28 7.36
C GLN A 12 41.66 2.09 6.43
N PRO A 13 42.47 1.01 6.49
CA PRO A 13 42.38 -0.12 5.59
C PRO A 13 41.48 -1.19 6.18
N SER A 14 40.47 -1.66 5.45
CA SER A 14 40.02 -3.05 5.57
C SER A 14 38.92 -3.41 4.58
N THR A 15 39.21 -4.48 3.85
CA THR A 15 38.28 -5.59 3.54
C THR A 15 37.41 -5.44 2.29
N GLN A 16 37.99 -5.93 1.19
CA GLN A 16 37.36 -6.79 0.19
C GLN A 16 35.86 -6.57 -0.04
N ARG A 17 35.53 -5.69 -0.99
CA ARG A 17 34.34 -5.84 -1.83
C ARG A 17 34.81 -5.91 -3.28
N VAL A 18 34.51 -7.03 -3.91
CA VAL A 18 34.77 -7.27 -5.33
C VAL A 18 33.90 -6.29 -6.13
N GLU A 19 34.51 -5.19 -6.56
CA GLU A 19 33.90 -4.26 -7.51
C GLU A 19 33.95 -4.87 -8.91
N GLN A 20 32.79 -5.32 -9.39
CA GLN A 20 32.59 -5.56 -10.80
C GLN A 20 32.59 -4.21 -11.51
N GLN A 21 33.65 -3.94 -12.27
CA GLN A 21 33.79 -2.73 -13.07
C GLN A 21 32.71 -2.67 -14.16
N PRO A 22 31.92 -1.58 -14.27
CA PRO A 22 31.18 -1.33 -15.49
C PRO A 22 32.18 -0.97 -16.59
N LYS A 23 32.15 -1.72 -17.69
CA LYS A 23 32.91 -1.42 -18.91
C LYS A 23 32.38 -0.11 -19.49
N THR A 24 32.90 1.03 -19.03
CA THR A 24 32.66 2.30 -19.69
C THR A 24 33.56 2.37 -20.92
N SER A 25 32.92 2.60 -22.07
CA SER A 25 33.54 2.69 -23.37
C SER A 25 34.57 3.83 -23.41
N ARG A 26 35.66 3.58 -24.13
CA ARG A 26 36.75 4.53 -24.38
C ARG A 26 36.22 5.73 -25.19
N ILE A 27 35.77 6.78 -24.51
CA ILE A 27 35.58 8.12 -25.11
C ILE A 27 36.33 9.15 -24.25
N ALA A 28 37.59 8.87 -23.96
CA ALA A 28 38.50 9.85 -23.38
C ALA A 28 39.37 10.40 -24.53
N GLY A 29 38.81 11.37 -25.27
CA GLY A 29 39.48 12.06 -26.37
C GLY A 29 39.40 13.58 -26.23
N PRO A 30 40.08 14.36 -27.11
CA PRO A 30 40.27 15.82 -27.03
C PRO A 30 38.99 16.66 -26.92
N ILE A 31 37.83 16.05 -27.16
CA ILE A 31 36.50 16.64 -27.01
C ILE A 31 36.18 16.95 -25.55
N MET A 32 36.58 16.06 -24.61
CA MET A 32 36.34 16.24 -23.17
C MET A 32 37.05 17.50 -22.65
N ASN A 33 38.33 17.65 -22.99
CA ASN A 33 39.13 18.82 -22.61
C ASN A 33 38.54 20.13 -23.17
N ARG A 34 37.99 20.10 -24.39
CA ARG A 34 37.35 21.26 -25.02
C ARG A 34 36.04 21.64 -24.34
N VAL A 35 35.25 20.64 -23.94
CA VAL A 35 34.00 20.85 -23.18
C VAL A 35 34.31 21.47 -21.81
N GLU A 36 35.35 21.00 -21.13
CA GLU A 36 35.80 21.55 -19.85
C GLU A 36 36.27 23.01 -19.94
N GLU A 37 36.99 23.35 -21.02
CA GLU A 37 37.42 24.72 -21.31
C GLU A 37 36.22 25.65 -21.54
N VAL A 38 35.22 25.19 -22.31
CA VAL A 38 33.98 25.93 -22.58
C VAL A 38 33.17 26.16 -21.29
N ILE A 39 33.06 25.15 -20.42
CA ILE A 39 32.35 25.27 -19.15
C ILE A 39 33.04 26.27 -18.22
N ARG A 40 34.38 26.25 -18.12
CA ARG A 40 35.14 27.21 -17.30
C ARG A 40 35.00 28.64 -17.81
N ASP A 41 35.04 28.84 -19.13
CA ASP A 41 34.86 30.18 -19.71
C ASP A 41 33.44 30.72 -19.49
N ALA A 42 32.41 29.87 -19.53
CA ALA A 42 31.03 30.25 -19.21
C ALA A 42 30.85 30.58 -17.72
N GLN A 43 31.52 29.84 -16.82
CA GLN A 43 31.58 30.18 -15.39
C GLN A 43 32.27 31.51 -15.13
N ALA A 44 33.41 31.77 -15.79
CA ALA A 44 34.13 33.04 -15.65
C ALA A 44 33.32 34.25 -16.16
N ARG A 45 32.44 34.04 -17.13
CA ARG A 45 31.50 35.04 -17.65
C ARG A 45 30.24 35.23 -16.80
N GLY A 46 30.07 34.45 -15.73
CA GLY A 46 28.89 34.50 -14.88
C GLY A 46 27.61 34.02 -15.58
N GLU A 47 27.72 33.23 -16.65
CA GLU A 47 26.55 32.73 -17.41
C GLU A 47 25.67 31.76 -16.57
N PHE A 48 26.21 31.27 -15.45
CA PHE A 48 25.48 30.45 -14.47
C PHE A 48 24.88 31.26 -13.30
N ASP A 49 25.25 32.54 -13.18
CA ASP A 49 24.70 33.44 -12.18
C ASP A 49 23.39 34.01 -12.73
N ASN A 50 22.26 33.77 -12.06
CA ASN A 50 20.90 34.16 -12.48
C ASN A 50 20.25 33.28 -13.57
N LEU A 51 20.46 31.96 -13.53
CA LEU A 51 19.69 31.03 -14.36
C LEU A 51 18.18 31.15 -14.09
N PRO A 52 17.33 31.03 -15.12
CA PRO A 52 15.88 31.01 -14.94
C PRO A 52 15.49 29.85 -14.02
N GLY A 53 14.92 30.18 -12.86
CA GLY A 53 14.53 29.19 -11.85
C GLY A 53 15.51 29.00 -10.69
N MET A 54 16.63 29.74 -10.65
CA MET A 54 17.58 29.68 -9.53
C MET A 54 16.88 30.01 -8.19
N GLY A 55 16.97 29.10 -7.23
CA GLY A 55 16.36 29.25 -5.90
C GLY A 55 14.85 28.96 -5.82
N LYS A 56 14.18 28.66 -6.94
CA LYS A 56 12.79 28.18 -6.93
C LYS A 56 12.78 26.67 -6.69
N PRO A 57 11.80 26.14 -5.93
CA PRO A 57 11.62 24.69 -5.84
C PRO A 57 11.43 24.13 -7.24
N LEU A 58 12.17 23.07 -7.55
CA LEU A 58 12.06 22.37 -8.83
C LEU A 58 10.62 21.87 -8.98
N ASP A 59 9.95 22.28 -10.06
CA ASP A 59 8.64 21.75 -10.39
C ASP A 59 8.82 20.34 -10.97
N LEU A 60 8.61 19.34 -10.11
CA LEU A 60 8.74 17.93 -10.47
C LEU A 60 7.64 17.48 -11.45
N ASP A 61 6.58 18.26 -11.62
CA ASP A 61 5.52 17.96 -12.58
C ASP A 61 5.87 18.42 -14.00
N LEU A 62 6.78 19.39 -14.17
CA LEU A 62 6.98 20.04 -15.46
C LEU A 62 7.82 19.21 -16.46
N HIS A 63 8.60 18.23 -16.00
CA HIS A 63 9.66 17.64 -16.84
C HIS A 63 9.91 16.13 -16.65
N ARG A 64 8.87 15.29 -16.77
CA ARG A 64 9.09 13.84 -16.99
C ARG A 64 8.67 13.35 -18.37
N GLU A 65 7.96 14.16 -19.16
CA GLU A 65 7.26 13.65 -20.34
C GLU A 65 7.59 14.52 -21.56
N ALA A 66 8.83 14.42 -22.04
CA ALA A 66 9.15 14.68 -23.44
C ALA A 66 8.91 13.41 -24.27
N ASP A 67 7.76 12.77 -24.00
CA ASP A 67 7.31 11.54 -24.64
C ASP A 67 5.96 11.83 -25.28
N ASP A 68 5.64 11.20 -26.41
CA ASP A 68 4.42 11.47 -27.20
C ASP A 68 3.11 11.34 -26.37
N ASN A 69 3.21 10.67 -25.21
CA ASN A 69 2.13 10.39 -24.27
C ASN A 69 1.97 11.41 -23.14
N ALA A 70 2.75 12.51 -23.11
CA ALA A 70 2.73 13.47 -22.01
C ALA A 70 1.34 14.04 -21.68
N MET A 71 0.62 14.39 -22.75
CA MET A 71 -0.74 14.89 -22.64
C MET A 71 -1.69 13.81 -22.12
N ALA A 72 -1.50 12.56 -22.52
CA ALA A 72 -2.32 11.43 -22.08
C ALA A 72 -2.10 11.12 -20.59
N TYR A 73 -0.86 11.13 -20.12
CA TYR A 73 -0.54 10.94 -18.70
C TYR A 73 -1.04 12.11 -17.82
N GLY A 74 -0.90 13.35 -18.29
CA GLY A 74 -1.50 14.52 -17.64
C GLY A 74 -3.03 14.43 -17.54
N ILE A 75 -3.71 13.98 -18.60
CA ILE A 75 -5.16 13.73 -18.58
C ILE A 75 -5.50 12.61 -17.60
N LEU A 76 -4.77 11.49 -17.59
CA LEU A 76 -4.98 10.38 -16.64
C LEU A 76 -4.82 10.84 -15.19
N LYS A 77 -3.74 11.57 -14.88
CA LYS A 77 -3.47 12.15 -13.54
C LYS A 77 -4.58 13.11 -13.10
N ASN A 78 -5.07 13.94 -14.03
CA ASN A 78 -6.07 14.96 -13.75
C ASN A 78 -7.52 14.48 -13.87
N SER A 79 -7.75 13.27 -14.41
CA SER A 79 -9.09 12.74 -14.67
C SER A 79 -9.91 12.48 -13.40
N GLY A 80 -9.28 12.56 -12.21
CA GLY A 80 -9.95 12.34 -10.92
C GLY A 80 -10.47 10.92 -10.74
N ASN A 81 -10.22 10.02 -11.70
CA ASN A 81 -10.65 8.64 -11.65
C ASN A 81 -9.81 7.89 -10.63
N VAL A 82 -10.49 7.20 -9.72
CA VAL A 82 -9.85 6.35 -8.73
C VAL A 82 -9.39 5.08 -9.45
N PRO A 83 -8.11 4.67 -9.34
CA PRO A 83 -7.66 3.41 -9.92
C PRO A 83 -8.49 2.24 -9.38
N LEU A 84 -8.74 1.25 -10.25
CA LEU A 84 -9.57 0.08 -9.92
C LEU A 84 -9.09 -0.63 -8.65
N GLU A 85 -7.79 -0.66 -8.42
CA GLU A 85 -7.14 -1.25 -7.25
C GLU A 85 -7.57 -0.54 -5.95
N ILE A 86 -7.67 0.80 -5.99
CA ILE A 86 -8.10 1.61 -4.85
C ILE A 86 -9.61 1.41 -4.60
N GLU A 87 -10.42 1.28 -5.65
CA GLU A 87 -11.84 0.94 -5.49
C GLU A 87 -12.03 -0.44 -4.88
N LEU A 88 -11.27 -1.44 -5.35
CA LEU A 88 -11.31 -2.80 -4.83
C LEU A 88 -10.88 -2.87 -3.36
N LEU A 89 -9.86 -2.10 -2.97
CA LEU A 89 -9.46 -1.94 -1.57
C LEU A 89 -10.60 -1.42 -0.70
N ARG A 90 -11.26 -0.33 -1.13
CA ARG A 90 -12.42 0.23 -0.41
C ARG A 90 -13.56 -0.77 -0.29
N GLN A 91 -13.79 -1.56 -1.33
CA GLN A 91 -14.82 -2.60 -1.32
C GLN A 91 -14.49 -3.73 -0.34
N ILE A 92 -13.23 -4.17 -0.28
CA ILE A 92 -12.77 -5.17 0.70
C ILE A 92 -12.99 -4.64 2.12
N ASP A 93 -12.60 -3.40 2.41
CA ASP A 93 -12.80 -2.80 3.74
C ASP A 93 -14.28 -2.68 4.10
N ALA A 94 -15.13 -2.30 3.15
CA ALA A 94 -16.57 -2.24 3.35
C ALA A 94 -17.18 -3.63 3.63
N ASP A 95 -16.78 -4.66 2.87
CA ASP A 95 -17.24 -6.04 3.07
C ASP A 95 -16.83 -6.57 4.44
N ILE A 96 -15.60 -6.29 4.89
CA ILE A 96 -15.11 -6.67 6.24
C ILE A 96 -15.95 -5.98 7.32
N ALA A 97 -16.16 -4.66 7.20
CA ALA A 97 -16.94 -3.90 8.18
C ALA A 97 -18.39 -4.40 8.26
N GLN A 98 -19.01 -4.73 7.12
CA GLN A 98 -20.36 -5.30 7.08
C GLN A 98 -20.42 -6.66 7.77
N ALA A 99 -19.45 -7.54 7.50
CA ALA A 99 -19.37 -8.86 8.13
C ALA A 99 -19.23 -8.75 9.66
N GLN A 100 -18.36 -7.85 10.13
CA GLN A 100 -18.17 -7.57 11.56
C GLN A 100 -19.43 -7.03 12.22
N SER A 101 -20.10 -6.04 11.61
CA SER A 101 -21.34 -5.48 12.16
C SER A 101 -22.43 -6.53 12.35
N ARG A 102 -22.56 -7.48 11.42
CA ARG A 102 -23.54 -8.57 11.52
C ARG A 102 -23.24 -9.49 12.70
N ILE A 103 -21.97 -9.85 12.91
CA ILE A 103 -21.54 -10.63 14.06
C ILE A 103 -21.83 -9.89 15.36
N GLU A 104 -21.45 -8.62 15.45
CA GLU A 104 -21.66 -7.79 16.64
C GLU A 104 -23.13 -7.73 17.05
N ARG A 105 -24.04 -7.66 16.08
CA ARG A 105 -25.49 -7.69 16.34
C ARG A 105 -25.90 -9.00 17.01
N VAL A 106 -25.43 -10.15 16.53
CA VAL A 106 -25.72 -11.46 17.12
C VAL A 106 -25.10 -11.57 18.51
N LEU A 107 -23.85 -11.13 18.69
CA LEU A 107 -23.18 -11.09 19.99
C LEU A 107 -23.94 -10.20 20.99
N HIS A 108 -24.43 -9.04 20.54
CA HIS A 108 -25.23 -8.14 21.38
C HIS A 108 -26.53 -8.80 21.82
N THR A 109 -27.25 -9.44 20.89
CA THR A 109 -28.46 -10.22 21.19
C THR A 109 -28.16 -11.34 22.16
N ALA A 110 -27.06 -12.09 21.96
CA ALA A 110 -26.60 -13.15 22.86
C ALA A 110 -26.41 -12.64 24.29
N ARG A 111 -25.68 -11.53 24.44
CA ARG A 111 -25.43 -10.88 25.75
C ARG A 111 -26.73 -10.43 26.42
N LYS A 112 -27.67 -9.89 25.64
CA LYS A 112 -28.99 -9.46 26.14
C LYS A 112 -29.81 -10.65 26.64
N LEU A 113 -29.85 -11.75 25.89
CA LEU A 113 -30.55 -12.98 26.26
C LEU A 113 -29.95 -13.60 27.53
N ARG A 114 -28.62 -13.63 27.66
CA ARG A 114 -27.92 -14.15 28.85
C ARG A 114 -28.16 -13.33 30.11
N ARG A 115 -28.40 -12.02 29.99
CA ARG A 115 -28.70 -11.11 31.12
C ARG A 115 -30.17 -11.13 31.55
N ARG A 116 -31.05 -11.76 30.77
CA ARG A 116 -32.49 -11.81 31.06
C ARG A 116 -32.73 -12.70 32.29
N ARG A 117 -33.51 -12.19 33.25
CA ARG A 117 -33.86 -12.94 34.49
C ARG A 117 -34.93 -14.02 34.28
N VAL A 118 -35.72 -13.89 33.22
CA VAL A 118 -36.82 -14.83 32.89
C VAL A 118 -36.25 -15.98 32.06
N PRO A 119 -36.62 -17.25 32.36
CA PRO A 119 -36.19 -18.39 31.56
C PRO A 119 -36.60 -18.23 30.09
N LEU A 120 -35.71 -18.62 29.20
CA LEU A 120 -35.95 -18.62 27.76
C LEU A 120 -36.81 -19.82 27.38
N PHE A 121 -37.77 -19.61 26.48
CA PHE A 121 -38.57 -20.72 25.95
C PHE A 121 -37.74 -21.57 24.98
N GLU A 122 -38.03 -22.86 24.88
CA GLU A 122 -37.34 -23.78 23.95
C GLU A 122 -37.39 -23.30 22.50
N ARG A 123 -38.52 -22.70 22.09
CA ARG A 123 -38.65 -22.12 20.75
C ARG A 123 -37.70 -20.93 20.54
N GLU A 124 -37.50 -20.09 21.55
CA GLU A 124 -36.59 -18.95 21.49
C GLU A 124 -35.14 -19.42 21.42
N LYS A 125 -34.74 -20.42 22.22
CA LYS A 125 -33.40 -21.02 22.19
C LYS A 125 -33.08 -21.60 20.82
N ARG A 126 -34.00 -22.39 20.26
CA ARG A 126 -33.84 -22.98 18.92
C ARG A 126 -33.74 -21.92 17.83
N ALA A 127 -34.58 -20.89 17.89
CA ALA A 127 -34.55 -19.79 16.92
C ALA A 127 -33.21 -19.05 16.98
N PHE A 128 -32.70 -18.74 18.17
CA PHE A 128 -31.43 -18.08 18.36
C PHE A 128 -30.24 -18.96 17.91
N ASN A 129 -30.21 -20.25 18.28
CA ASN A 129 -29.16 -21.16 17.84
C ASN A 129 -29.15 -21.31 16.30
N ALA A 130 -30.32 -21.35 15.66
CA ALA A 130 -30.43 -21.36 14.20
C ALA A 130 -29.92 -20.04 13.57
N GLU A 131 -30.20 -18.90 14.19
CA GLU A 131 -29.68 -17.58 13.75
C GLU A 131 -28.15 -17.50 13.85
N VAL A 132 -27.56 -18.04 14.93
CA VAL A 132 -26.11 -18.13 15.12
C VAL A 132 -25.47 -18.98 14.02
N GLU A 133 -26.00 -20.16 13.71
CA GLU A 133 -25.45 -21.01 12.65
C GLU A 133 -25.60 -20.41 11.26
N GLN A 134 -26.75 -19.78 10.97
CA GLN A 134 -26.92 -19.04 9.70
C GLN A 134 -25.92 -17.90 9.57
N THR A 135 -25.64 -17.20 10.68
CA THR A 135 -24.66 -16.11 10.69
C THR A 135 -23.23 -16.64 10.56
N ALA A 136 -22.91 -17.77 11.18
CA ALA A 136 -21.62 -18.43 11.04
C ALA A 136 -21.36 -18.87 9.59
N ALA A 137 -22.36 -19.49 8.95
CA ALA A 137 -22.28 -19.90 7.55
C ALA A 137 -22.10 -18.70 6.61
N TYR A 138 -22.90 -17.65 6.80
CA TYR A 138 -22.76 -16.40 6.05
C TYR A 138 -21.37 -15.77 6.23
N TYR A 139 -20.83 -15.81 7.44
CA TYR A 139 -19.52 -15.25 7.75
C TYR A 139 -18.40 -16.02 7.06
N ASP A 140 -18.41 -17.36 7.10
CA ASP A 140 -17.45 -18.20 6.37
C ASP A 140 -17.46 -17.89 4.87
N GLU A 141 -18.64 -17.86 4.24
CA GLU A 141 -18.77 -17.56 2.82
C GLU A 141 -18.26 -16.16 2.48
N THR A 142 -18.61 -15.16 3.30
CA THR A 142 -18.22 -13.77 3.09
C THR A 142 -16.70 -13.59 3.21
N LEU A 143 -16.07 -14.20 4.21
CA LEU A 143 -14.62 -14.14 4.38
C LEU A 143 -13.88 -14.83 3.23
N ARG A 144 -14.39 -15.96 2.71
CA ARG A 144 -13.81 -16.60 1.52
C ARG A 144 -13.92 -15.72 0.28
N ARG A 145 -15.07 -15.06 0.10
CA ARG A 145 -15.28 -14.08 -0.98
C ARG A 145 -14.32 -12.90 -0.86
N ILE A 146 -14.09 -12.39 0.36
CA ILE A 146 -13.10 -11.34 0.62
C ILE A 146 -11.68 -11.82 0.28
N ASN A 147 -11.29 -13.02 0.70
CA ASN A 147 -9.99 -13.59 0.34
C ASN A 147 -9.81 -13.71 -1.18
N SER A 148 -10.86 -14.09 -1.91
CA SER A 148 -10.80 -14.10 -3.37
C SER A 148 -10.53 -12.70 -3.95
N LYS A 149 -11.14 -11.65 -3.38
CA LYS A 149 -10.89 -10.26 -3.81
C LYS A 149 -9.48 -9.78 -3.47
N ILE A 150 -8.97 -10.16 -2.29
CA ILE A 150 -7.58 -9.86 -1.89
C ILE A 150 -6.61 -10.50 -2.88
N LEU A 151 -6.81 -11.76 -3.25
CA LEU A 151 -5.98 -12.41 -4.27
C LEU A 151 -6.03 -11.70 -5.63
N THR A 152 -7.20 -11.25 -6.05
CA THR A 152 -7.34 -10.45 -7.28
C THR A 152 -6.55 -9.15 -7.20
N LEU A 153 -6.64 -8.44 -6.06
CA LEU A 153 -5.89 -7.22 -5.82
C LEU A 153 -4.37 -7.47 -5.82
N ASP A 154 -3.91 -8.52 -5.15
CA ASP A 154 -2.49 -8.85 -5.04
C ASP A 154 -1.88 -9.21 -6.40
N LEU A 155 -2.68 -9.79 -7.32
CA LEU A 155 -2.22 -10.09 -8.68
C LEU A 155 -2.03 -8.84 -9.55
N THR A 156 -2.80 -7.78 -9.31
CA THR A 156 -2.75 -6.53 -10.10
C THR A 156 -1.84 -5.47 -9.48
N THR A 157 -1.51 -5.59 -8.19
CA THR A 157 -0.75 -4.58 -7.44
C THR A 157 0.69 -5.01 -7.14
N PRO A 158 1.63 -4.04 -6.99
CA PRO A 158 2.98 -4.33 -6.50
C PRO A 158 2.96 -4.79 -5.04
N THR A 159 3.98 -5.56 -4.63
CA THR A 159 4.06 -6.21 -3.31
C THR A 159 3.86 -5.27 -2.11
N ALA A 160 4.20 -3.99 -2.24
CA ALA A 160 3.99 -3.00 -1.18
C ALA A 160 2.51 -2.75 -0.84
N LEU A 161 1.59 -3.06 -1.76
CA LEU A 161 0.15 -2.87 -1.60
C LEU A 161 -0.60 -4.17 -1.29
N HIS A 162 0.11 -5.30 -1.20
CA HIS A 162 -0.49 -6.60 -0.92
C HIS A 162 -1.09 -6.66 0.47
N ARG A 163 -2.21 -7.37 0.61
CA ARG A 163 -2.89 -7.55 1.90
C ARG A 163 -2.80 -9.00 2.35
N PRO A 164 -2.55 -9.28 3.64
CA PRO A 164 -2.59 -10.65 4.12
C PRO A 164 -4.01 -11.23 4.00
N LEU A 165 -4.08 -12.51 3.63
CA LEU A 165 -5.33 -13.26 3.59
C LEU A 165 -5.92 -13.42 5.00
N LEU A 166 -7.24 -13.44 5.07
CA LEU A 166 -7.97 -13.66 6.33
C LEU A 166 -7.97 -15.15 6.67
N GLU A 167 -7.67 -15.47 7.94
CA GLU A 167 -7.69 -16.83 8.46
C GLU A 167 -9.14 -17.27 8.78
N VAL A 168 -9.91 -17.58 7.73
CA VAL A 168 -11.36 -17.86 7.82
C VAL A 168 -11.70 -18.87 8.91
N GLY A 169 -10.99 -20.00 8.95
CA GLY A 169 -11.27 -21.06 9.92
C GLY A 169 -11.11 -20.61 11.37
N LYS A 170 -10.06 -19.82 11.67
CA LYS A 170 -9.84 -19.30 13.04
C LYS A 170 -10.91 -18.27 13.40
N MET A 171 -11.23 -17.35 12.49
CA MET A 171 -12.21 -16.30 12.74
C MET A 171 -13.62 -16.85 12.99
N VAL A 172 -14.05 -17.84 12.21
CA VAL A 172 -15.36 -18.52 12.40
C VAL A 172 -15.37 -19.31 13.71
N GLN A 173 -14.26 -19.95 14.05
CA GLN A 173 -14.12 -20.69 15.31
C GLN A 173 -14.22 -19.75 16.52
N THR A 174 -13.50 -18.63 16.52
CA THR A 174 -13.60 -17.60 17.58
C THR A 174 -15.04 -17.10 17.72
N PHE A 175 -15.75 -16.86 16.62
CA PHE A 175 -17.16 -16.46 16.69
C PHE A 175 -18.05 -17.51 17.37
N ARG A 176 -17.85 -18.79 17.05
CA ARG A 176 -18.59 -19.90 17.68
C ARG A 176 -18.27 -20.04 19.17
N GLU A 177 -17.03 -19.79 19.57
CA GLU A 177 -16.60 -19.82 20.97
C GLU A 177 -17.17 -18.66 21.79
N GLU A 178 -17.31 -17.47 21.19
CA GLU A 178 -17.94 -16.33 21.84
C GLU A 178 -19.47 -16.50 21.98
N CYS A 179 -20.07 -17.24 21.06
CA CYS A 179 -21.50 -17.55 20.99
C CYS A 179 -21.81 -19.05 21.10
N PRO A 180 -21.55 -19.69 22.27
CA PRO A 180 -22.02 -21.05 22.50
C PRO A 180 -23.54 -21.14 22.40
N PRO A 181 -24.05 -22.30 21.95
CA PRO A 181 -25.49 -22.55 21.85
C PRO A 181 -26.15 -22.41 23.22
N LEU A 182 -27.36 -21.86 23.22
CA LEU A 182 -28.18 -21.78 24.43
C LEU A 182 -28.80 -23.15 24.71
N ASN A 183 -28.56 -23.66 25.92
CA ASN A 183 -29.18 -24.89 26.47
C ASN A 183 -30.49 -24.58 27.19
#